data_AF-X1PXQ9-F1
#
_entry.id   AF-X1PXQ9-F1
#
_cell.length_a   1.000
_cell.length_b   1.000
_cell.length_c   1.000
_cell.angle_alpha   90.00
_cell.angle_beta   90.00
_cell.angle_gamma   90.00
#
_symmetry.space_group_name_H-M   'P 1'
#
loop_
_entity.id
_entity.type
_entity.pdbx_description
1 polymer ?
#
loop_
_entity_poly.entity_id
_entity_poly.type
_entity_poly.pdbx_seq_one_letter_code
_entity_poly.pdbx_strand_id
1 'polypeptide(L)'
;GATKYGELWDENQFSLLIKSTDEAMADAGVKRNEIEAVWMGIYYYFTGLSGGTFADALKLWGIPITRVENYCASGMDAFRNACNAVASGVNDVVLACGVEKILDEGSRGLPGFRKFGHPMYPRPSAPAIF
;
A
#
# COMPACT_ATOMS: atom_id res chain seq x y z
N GLY A 1 -11.36 2.93 -5.94
CA GLY A 1 -10.89 1.85 -6.81
C GLY A 1 -10.26 0.73 -5.99
N ALA A 2 -10.41 -0.51 -6.45
CA ALA A 2 -9.78 -1.68 -5.87
C ALA A 2 -9.66 -2.79 -6.93
N THR A 3 -8.52 -3.47 -6.99
CA THR A 3 -8.39 -4.65 -7.85
C THR A 3 -9.08 -5.86 -7.23
N LYS A 4 -9.32 -6.90 -8.03
CA LYS A 4 -9.64 -8.22 -7.51
C LYS A 4 -8.54 -8.69 -6.53
N TYR A 5 -8.92 -9.36 -5.46
CA TYR A 5 -7.99 -10.01 -4.53
C TYR A 5 -7.84 -11.49 -4.89
N GLY A 6 -6.63 -12.02 -4.77
CA GLY A 6 -6.36 -13.45 -4.94
C GLY A 6 -5.03 -13.74 -5.61
N GLU A 7 -4.97 -14.90 -6.25
CA GLU A 7 -3.80 -15.39 -6.97
C GLU A 7 -3.70 -14.75 -8.36
N LEU A 8 -2.99 -13.62 -8.45
CA LEU A 8 -2.84 -12.85 -9.68
C LEU A 8 -1.43 -13.03 -10.25
N TRP A 9 -1.14 -14.18 -10.83
CA TRP A 9 0.20 -14.53 -11.32
C TRP A 9 0.64 -13.76 -12.56
N ASP A 10 -0.31 -13.31 -13.37
CA ASP A 10 -0.06 -12.55 -14.60
C ASP A 10 0.06 -11.03 -14.35
N GLU A 11 -0.03 -10.60 -13.08
CA GLU A 11 0.00 -9.19 -12.68
C GLU A 11 1.17 -8.93 -11.74
N ASN A 12 1.83 -7.78 -11.92
CA ASN A 12 2.81 -7.27 -10.96
C ASN A 12 2.21 -6.16 -10.09
N GLN A 13 2.91 -5.80 -9.01
CA GLN A 13 2.47 -4.77 -8.06
C GLN A 13 2.23 -3.40 -8.73
N PHE A 14 2.94 -3.08 -9.80
CA PHE A 14 2.78 -1.80 -10.50
C PHE A 14 1.46 -1.74 -11.26
N SER A 15 1.14 -2.80 -12.02
CA SER A 15 -0.12 -2.94 -12.76
C SER A 15 -1.32 -2.89 -11.83
N LEU A 16 -1.27 -3.62 -10.72
CA LEU A 16 -2.35 -3.64 -9.72
C LEU A 16 -2.57 -2.26 -9.13
N LEU A 17 -1.48 -1.58 -8.76
CA LEU A 17 -1.57 -0.25 -8.20
C LEU A 17 -2.17 0.73 -9.22
N ILE A 18 -1.67 0.77 -10.46
CA ILE A 18 -2.19 1.63 -11.54
C ILE A 18 -3.69 1.43 -11.72
N LYS A 19 -4.16 0.17 -11.85
CA LYS A 19 -5.58 -0.15 -12.03
C LYS A 19 -6.43 0.40 -10.87
N SER A 20 -6.02 0.13 -9.63
CA SER A 20 -6.77 0.58 -8.45
C SER A 20 -6.81 2.11 -8.32
N THR A 21 -5.70 2.79 -8.63
CA THR A 21 -5.60 4.26 -8.53
C THR A 21 -6.34 4.95 -9.66
N ASP A 22 -6.31 4.40 -10.88
CA ASP A 22 -7.02 4.97 -12.02
C ASP A 22 -8.53 4.86 -11.85
N GLU A 23 -9.01 3.71 -11.35
CA GLU A 23 -10.41 3.55 -10.99
C GLU A 23 -10.81 4.54 -9.88
N ALA A 24 -9.97 4.74 -8.85
CA ALA A 24 -10.25 5.68 -7.77
C ALA A 24 -10.29 7.15 -8.25
N MET A 25 -9.35 7.55 -9.10
CA MET A 25 -9.30 8.90 -9.67
C MET A 25 -10.49 9.16 -10.60
N ALA A 26 -10.87 8.17 -11.42
CA ALA A 26 -12.02 8.27 -12.30
C ALA A 26 -13.33 8.42 -11.53
N ASP A 27 -13.51 7.65 -10.45
CA ASP A 27 -14.67 7.73 -9.56
C ASP A 27 -14.75 9.09 -8.84
N ALA A 28 -13.62 9.62 -8.40
CA ALA A 28 -13.54 10.93 -7.74
C ALA A 28 -13.62 12.12 -8.72
N GLY A 29 -13.50 11.91 -10.03
CA GLY A 29 -13.40 12.97 -11.02
C GLY A 29 -12.12 13.80 -10.93
N VAL A 30 -11.07 13.26 -10.32
CA VAL A 30 -9.78 13.94 -10.06
C VAL A 30 -8.78 13.57 -11.15
N LYS A 31 -8.09 14.57 -11.69
CA LYS A 31 -6.98 14.35 -12.62
C LYS A 31 -5.71 14.09 -11.85
N ARG A 32 -4.84 13.30 -12.46
CA ARG A 32 -3.56 12.89 -11.87
C ARG A 32 -2.64 14.06 -11.48
N ASN A 33 -2.68 15.16 -12.25
CA ASN A 33 -1.88 16.36 -11.98
C ASN A 33 -2.43 17.24 -10.85
N GLU A 34 -3.61 16.93 -10.32
CA GLU A 34 -4.18 17.60 -9.14
C GLU A 34 -3.68 16.95 -7.85
N ILE A 35 -3.08 15.75 -7.89
CA ILE A 35 -2.56 15.08 -6.70
C ILE A 35 -1.29 15.79 -6.22
N GLU A 36 -1.29 16.20 -4.96
CA GLU A 36 -0.18 16.97 -4.37
C GLU A 36 0.72 16.12 -3.46
N ALA A 37 0.19 15.02 -2.92
CA ALA A 37 0.93 14.09 -2.06
C ALA A 37 0.31 12.69 -2.08
N VAL A 38 1.13 11.68 -1.77
CA VAL A 38 0.73 10.28 -1.75
C VAL A 38 1.18 9.59 -0.46
N TRP A 39 0.28 8.83 0.16
CA TRP A 39 0.58 7.87 1.22
C TRP A 39 0.37 6.45 0.72
N MET A 40 1.46 5.67 0.73
CA MET A 40 1.52 4.36 0.10
C MET A 40 1.74 3.25 1.14
N GLY A 41 0.70 2.46 1.39
CA GLY A 41 0.72 1.31 2.29
C GLY A 41 1.36 0.09 1.64
N ILE A 42 2.54 -0.31 2.13
CA ILE A 42 3.25 -1.53 1.68
C ILE A 42 3.95 -2.16 2.87
N TYR A 43 3.71 -3.44 3.10
CA TYR A 43 4.33 -4.17 4.20
C TYR A 43 5.58 -4.94 3.72
N TYR A 44 5.45 -5.81 2.71
CA TYR A 44 6.57 -6.68 2.34
C TYR A 44 7.59 -6.00 1.42
N TYR A 45 8.87 -6.18 1.76
CA TYR A 45 9.99 -5.57 1.04
C TYR A 45 10.09 -6.00 -0.43
N PHE A 46 9.67 -7.22 -0.77
CA PHE A 46 9.72 -7.73 -2.13
C PHE A 46 8.63 -7.13 -3.03
N THR A 47 7.57 -6.57 -2.44
CA THR A 47 6.59 -5.76 -3.16
C THR A 47 7.15 -4.36 -3.42
N GLY A 48 7.71 -3.72 -2.39
CA GLY A 48 8.32 -2.40 -2.51
C GLY A 48 8.97 -1.94 -1.21
N LEU A 49 10.03 -1.14 -1.35
CA LEU A 49 10.81 -0.65 -0.21
C LEU A 49 10.60 0.84 0.10
N SER A 50 10.08 1.62 -0.85
CA SER A 50 9.92 3.07 -0.75
C SER A 50 8.67 3.54 -1.47
N GLY A 51 8.14 4.70 -1.10
CA GLY A 51 7.10 5.38 -1.88
C GLY A 51 7.60 5.69 -3.30
N GLY A 52 8.87 6.05 -3.43
CA GLY A 52 9.52 6.29 -4.73
C GLY A 52 9.53 5.08 -5.67
N THR A 53 9.38 3.86 -5.15
CA THR A 53 9.29 2.63 -5.96
C THR A 53 8.17 2.72 -6.99
N PHE A 54 7.09 3.45 -6.70
CA PHE A 54 5.89 3.52 -7.56
C PHE A 54 5.71 4.87 -8.24
N ALA A 55 6.62 5.83 -8.02
CA ALA A 55 6.54 7.16 -8.60
C ALA A 55 6.44 7.13 -10.14
N ASP A 56 7.28 6.30 -10.78
CA ASP A 56 7.27 6.17 -12.23
C ASP A 56 6.04 5.41 -12.75
N ALA A 57 5.62 4.34 -12.06
CA ALA A 57 4.43 3.58 -12.43
C ALA A 57 3.17 4.46 -12.39
N LEU A 58 3.05 5.29 -11.34
CA LEU A 58 1.93 6.21 -11.18
C LEU A 58 2.07 7.49 -12.01
N LYS A 59 3.23 7.78 -12.60
CA LYS A 59 3.49 9.04 -13.32
C LYS A 59 3.26 10.28 -12.42
N LEU A 60 3.62 10.15 -11.14
CA LEU A 60 3.48 11.18 -10.10
C LEU A 60 4.86 11.71 -9.72
N TRP A 61 5.52 12.38 -10.66
CA TRP A 61 6.86 12.94 -10.44
C TRP A 61 6.77 14.33 -9.80
N GLY A 62 7.74 14.66 -8.94
CA GLY A 62 7.87 15.99 -8.36
C GLY A 62 6.99 16.26 -7.13
N ILE A 63 6.15 15.30 -6.72
CA ILE A 63 5.35 15.37 -5.49
C ILE A 63 5.86 14.39 -4.43
N PRO A 64 5.66 14.66 -3.13
CA PRO A 64 6.04 13.74 -2.06
C PRO A 64 5.22 12.43 -2.12
N ILE A 65 5.93 11.30 -2.08
CA ILE A 65 5.34 9.96 -1.97
C ILE A 65 5.95 9.27 -0.75
N THR A 66 5.14 9.09 0.30
CA THR A 66 5.58 8.53 1.58
C THR A 66 5.12 7.10 1.71
N ARG A 67 6.05 6.18 1.98
CA ARG A 67 5.71 4.82 2.40
C ARG A 67 5.24 4.84 3.84
N VAL A 68 4.13 4.15 4.10
CA VAL A 68 3.65 3.86 5.46
C VAL A 68 3.53 2.35 5.64
N GLU A 69 3.84 1.90 6.85
CA GLU A 69 3.86 0.49 7.20
C GLU A 69 3.39 0.33 8.65
N ASN A 70 2.41 -0.53 8.85
CA ASN A 70 1.89 -0.96 10.14
C ASN A 70 1.18 -2.32 9.98
N TYR A 71 1.92 -3.34 9.56
CA TYR A 71 1.41 -4.67 9.25
C TYR A 71 0.13 -4.62 8.38
N CYS A 72 -0.90 -5.39 8.76
CA CYS A 72 -2.20 -5.43 8.10
C CYS A 72 -2.95 -4.08 8.12
N ALA A 73 -2.57 -3.17 9.03
CA ALA A 73 -3.19 -1.86 9.17
C ALA A 73 -2.54 -0.78 8.28
N SER A 74 -1.52 -1.11 7.49
CA SER A 74 -0.80 -0.15 6.63
C SER A 74 -1.73 0.69 5.74
N GLY A 75 -2.81 0.10 5.20
CA GLY A 75 -3.81 0.84 4.43
C GLY A 75 -4.61 1.85 5.25
N MET A 76 -4.97 1.52 6.50
CA MET A 76 -5.65 2.45 7.41
C MET A 76 -4.71 3.59 7.84
N ASP A 77 -3.44 3.29 8.09
CA ASP A 77 -2.46 4.33 8.41
C ASP A 77 -2.20 5.26 7.21
N ALA A 78 -2.17 4.74 5.98
CA ALA A 78 -2.11 5.56 4.77
C ALA A 78 -3.31 6.52 4.70
N PHE A 79 -4.51 6.00 4.92
CA PHE A 79 -5.74 6.79 4.92
C PHE A 79 -5.73 7.85 6.02
N ARG A 80 -5.40 7.48 7.26
CA ARG A 80 -5.31 8.41 8.40
C ARG A 80 -4.36 9.57 8.12
N ASN A 81 -3.16 9.28 7.60
CA ASN A 81 -2.17 10.31 7.31
C ASN A 81 -2.61 11.23 6.16
N ALA A 82 -3.24 10.68 5.11
CA ALA A 82 -3.82 11.47 4.03
C ALA A 82 -4.93 12.41 4.53
N CYS A 83 -5.84 11.92 5.39
CA CYS A 83 -6.86 12.75 6.03
C CYS A 83 -6.24 13.88 6.86
N ASN A 84 -5.19 13.59 7.62
CA ASN A 84 -4.50 14.60 8.42
C ASN A 84 -3.86 15.69 7.54
N ALA A 85 -3.28 15.33 6.40
CA ALA A 85 -2.70 16.31 5.48
C ALA A 85 -3.76 17.26 4.93
N VAL A 86 -4.91 16.73 4.50
CA VAL A 86 -6.05 17.55 4.05
C VAL A 86 -6.61 18.41 5.18
N ALA A 87 -6.87 17.81 6.35
CA ALA A 87 -7.43 18.52 7.50
C ALA A 87 -6.49 19.63 8.03
N SER A 88 -5.18 19.47 7.85
CA SER A 88 -4.19 20.49 8.22
C SER A 88 -4.10 21.67 7.25
N GLY A 89 -4.71 21.55 6.06
CA GLY A 89 -4.60 22.54 4.98
C GLY A 89 -3.25 22.57 4.27
N VAL A 90 -2.39 21.56 4.50
CA VAL A 90 -1.11 21.42 3.79
C VAL A 90 -1.33 20.91 2.36
N ASN A 91 -2.40 20.14 2.13
CA ASN A 91 -2.78 19.64 0.82
C ASN A 91 -4.29 19.75 0.58
N ASP A 92 -4.68 20.02 -0.65
CA ASP A 92 -6.09 20.04 -1.06
C ASP A 92 -6.52 18.66 -1.61
N VAL A 93 -5.65 18.02 -2.39
CA VAL A 93 -5.94 16.74 -3.04
C VAL A 93 -4.76 15.77 -2.85
N VAL A 94 -5.06 14.62 -2.25
CA VAL A 94 -4.08 13.60 -1.89
C VAL A 94 -4.53 12.21 -2.31
N LEU A 95 -3.57 11.30 -2.51
CA LEU A 95 -3.83 9.90 -2.81
C LEU A 95 -3.40 9.00 -1.65
N ALA A 96 -4.36 8.28 -1.06
CA ALA A 96 -4.08 7.15 -0.17
C ALA A 96 -4.24 5.86 -0.97
N CYS A 97 -3.17 5.06 -1.07
CA CYS A 97 -3.19 3.82 -1.84
C CYS A 97 -2.30 2.77 -1.18
N GLY A 98 -2.41 1.52 -1.63
CA GLY A 98 -1.59 0.42 -1.15
C GLY A 98 -1.63 -0.75 -2.10
N VAL A 99 -0.57 -1.55 -2.07
CA VAL A 99 -0.47 -2.76 -2.89
C VAL A 99 0.38 -3.79 -2.17
N GLU A 100 0.03 -5.06 -2.33
CA GLU A 100 0.78 -6.15 -1.76
C GLU A 100 0.79 -7.35 -2.71
N LYS A 101 1.99 -7.92 -2.94
CA LYS A 101 2.19 -9.10 -3.79
C LYS A 101 2.65 -10.31 -2.98
N ILE A 102 2.00 -10.55 -1.84
CA ILE A 102 2.34 -11.58 -0.83
C ILE A 102 2.74 -12.93 -1.44
N LEU A 103 1.99 -13.38 -2.44
CA LEU A 103 2.15 -14.70 -3.03
C LEU A 103 3.42 -14.87 -3.89
N ASP A 104 4.11 -13.77 -4.22
CA ASP A 104 5.35 -13.80 -5.01
C ASP A 104 6.57 -14.22 -4.16
N GLU A 105 6.44 -14.32 -2.83
CA GLU A 105 7.48 -14.87 -1.95
C GLU A 105 7.72 -16.38 -2.20
N GLY A 106 6.78 -17.07 -2.86
CA GLY A 106 6.88 -18.50 -3.15
C GLY A 106 6.72 -19.42 -1.93
N SER A 107 6.30 -18.88 -0.79
CA SER A 107 6.08 -19.63 0.45
C SER A 107 4.58 -19.75 0.78
N ARG A 108 4.20 -20.83 1.48
CA ARG A 108 2.83 -21.00 1.99
C ARG A 108 2.67 -20.30 3.33
N GLY A 109 1.58 -19.54 3.47
CA GLY A 109 1.28 -18.77 4.69
C GLY A 109 1.76 -17.33 4.57
N LEU A 110 1.80 -16.61 5.69
CA LEU A 110 2.27 -15.23 5.71
C LEU A 110 3.82 -15.20 5.68
N PRO A 111 4.41 -14.51 4.67
CA PRO A 111 5.85 -14.26 4.60
C PRO A 111 6.43 -13.71 5.89
N GLY A 112 7.64 -14.14 6.26
CA GLY A 112 8.34 -13.67 7.46
C GLY A 112 7.78 -14.15 8.81
N PHE A 113 6.47 -14.45 8.94
CA PHE A 113 5.87 -14.90 10.21
C PHE A 113 6.37 -16.27 10.68
N ARG A 114 7.00 -17.09 9.81
CA ARG A 114 7.71 -18.30 10.24
C ARG A 114 9.02 -18.03 10.97
N LYS A 115 9.54 -16.80 10.97
CA LYS A 115 10.77 -16.41 11.68
C LYS A 115 10.49 -15.60 12.95
N PHE A 116 9.29 -15.04 13.09
CA PHE A 116 8.85 -14.34 14.29
C PHE A 116 8.23 -15.32 15.30
N GLY A 117 8.48 -15.10 16.59
CA GLY A 117 7.87 -15.84 17.70
C GLY A 117 8.88 -16.49 18.66
N HIS A 118 8.46 -16.67 19.91
CA HIS A 118 9.23 -17.35 20.93
C HIS A 118 9.36 -18.85 20.60
N PRO A 119 10.56 -19.46 20.69
CA PRO A 119 10.82 -20.83 20.24
C PRO A 119 9.95 -21.89 20.96
N MET A 120 9.43 -21.58 22.15
CA MET A 120 8.64 -22.50 22.97
C MET A 120 7.14 -22.18 23.03
N TYR A 121 6.70 -20.99 22.58
CA TYR A 121 5.27 -20.64 22.61
C TYR A 121 4.64 -20.88 21.24
N PRO A 122 3.39 -21.39 21.19
CA PRO A 122 2.67 -21.50 19.93
C PRO A 122 2.53 -20.10 19.31
N ARG A 123 2.66 -20.00 17.98
CA ARG A 123 2.50 -18.72 17.30
C ARG A 123 1.02 -18.31 17.37
N PRO A 124 0.68 -17.19 18.01
CA PRO A 124 -0.67 -16.65 17.92
C PRO A 124 -0.96 -16.22 16.47
N SER A 125 -2.20 -16.39 16.01
CA SER A 125 -2.68 -15.73 14.80
C SER A 125 -3.14 -14.31 15.14
N ALA A 126 -3.26 -13.43 14.14
CA ALA A 126 -3.98 -12.18 14.34
C ALA A 126 -5.43 -12.47 14.82
N PRO A 127 -5.99 -11.71 15.77
CA PRO A 127 -5.42 -10.52 16.39
C PRO A 127 -4.55 -10.78 17.63
N ALA A 128 -4.40 -12.03 18.10
CA ALA A 128 -3.70 -12.36 19.35
C ALA A 128 -2.18 -12.04 19.37
N ILE A 129 -1.65 -11.49 18.27
CA ILE A 129 -0.29 -10.94 18.15
C ILE A 129 -0.25 -9.43 18.49
N PHE A 130 -1.41 -8.79 18.66
CA PHE A 130 -1.60 -7.36 18.90
C PHE A 130 -2.29 -7.10 20.24
#